data_AF-A0A1C5W216-F1
#
_entry.id   AF-A0A1C5W216-F1
#
_cell.length_a   1.000
_cell.length_b   1.000
_cell.length_c   1.000
_cell.angle_alpha   90.00
_cell.angle_beta   90.00
_cell.angle_gamma   90.00
#
_symmetry.space_group_name_H-M   'P 1'
#
loop_
_entity.id
_entity.type
_entity.pdbx_description
1 polymer ?
#
loop_
_entity_poly.entity_id
_entity_poly.type
_entity_poly.pdbx_seq_one_letter_code
_entity_poly.pdbx_strand_id
1 'polypeptide(L)' 'MFNKRLRAIRMKRKYTQQYMADALGVSLNAYQKYEQAERSPSLDCLVQIADILSVPTDILLCRDDFLKSLGVSVDEYQ' A
#
# COMPACT_ATOMS: atom_id res chain seq x y z
N MET A 1 6.50 2.10 -9.03
CA MET A 1 5.11 2.54 -9.27
C MET A 1 4.22 2.03 -8.14
N PHE A 2 3.31 2.87 -7.66
CA PHE A 2 2.44 2.64 -6.50
C PHE A 2 1.71 1.29 -6.53
N ASN A 3 1.06 0.97 -7.64
CA ASN A 3 0.26 -0.24 -7.80
C ASN A 3 1.08 -1.55 -7.66
N LYS A 4 2.29 -1.58 -8.25
CA LYS A 4 3.22 -2.71 -8.14
C LYS A 4 3.73 -2.88 -6.69
N ARG A 5 4.01 -1.75 -6.03
CA ARG A 5 4.46 -1.68 -4.63
C ARG A 5 3.38 -2.21 -3.68
N LEU A 6 2.16 -1.71 -3.83
CA LEU A 6 0.99 -2.13 -3.07
C LEU A 6 0.79 -3.65 -3.17
N ARG A 7 0.80 -4.19 -4.39
CA ARG A 7 0.67 -5.62 -4.62
C ARG A 7 1.81 -6.42 -3.98
N ALA A 8 3.05 -5.97 -4.11
CA ALA A 8 4.22 -6.66 -3.55
C ALA A 8 4.14 -6.74 -2.02
N ILE A 9 3.81 -5.64 -1.35
CA ILE A 9 3.71 -5.59 0.12
C ILE A 9 2.52 -6.42 0.59
N ARG A 10 1.35 -6.32 -0.07
CA ARG A 10 0.20 -7.17 0.23
C ARG A 10 0.57 -8.66 0.16
N MET A 11 1.26 -9.08 -0.90
CA MET A 11 1.71 -10.46 -1.08
C MET A 11 2.72 -10.88 0.00
N LYS A 12 3.65 -9.99 0.38
CA LYS A 12 4.61 -10.24 1.47
C LYS A 12 3.90 -10.45 2.80
N ARG A 13 2.83 -9.70 3.08
CA ARG A 13 1.96 -9.86 4.26
C ARG A 13 0.98 -11.04 4.16
N LYS A 14 0.99 -11.78 3.04
CA LYS A 14 0.09 -12.92 2.74
C LYS A 14 -1.40 -12.56 2.78
N TYR A 15 -1.73 -11.30 2.50
CA TYR A 15 -3.12 -10.84 2.43
C TYR A 15 -3.72 -11.10 1.05
N THR A 16 -4.97 -11.52 1.02
CA THR A 16 -5.74 -11.63 -0.23
C THR A 16 -6.27 -10.26 -0.66
N GLN A 17 -6.61 -10.10 -1.94
CA GLN A 17 -7.28 -8.87 -2.40
C GLN A 17 -8.64 -8.68 -1.72
N GLN A 18 -9.34 -9.78 -1.43
CA GLN A 18 -10.61 -9.76 -0.72
C GLN A 18 -10.44 -9.25 0.72
N TYR A 19 -9.44 -9.77 1.45
CA TYR A 19 -9.14 -9.30 2.80
C TYR A 19 -8.88 -7.79 2.84
N MET A 20 -8.08 -7.27 1.90
CA MET A 20 -7.82 -5.84 1.83
C MET A 20 -9.09 -5.05 1.52
N ALA A 21 -9.93 -5.52 0.60
CA ALA A 21 -11.18 -4.87 0.27
C ALA A 21 -12.13 -4.82 1.48
N ASP A 22 -12.25 -5.92 2.20
CA ASP A 22 -13.08 -6.02 3.41
C ASP A 22 -12.55 -5.10 4.52
N ALA A 23 -11.24 -5.10 4.76
CA ALA A 23 -10.60 -4.27 5.78
C ALA A 23 -10.72 -2.77 5.48
N LEU A 24 -10.73 -2.39 4.20
CA LEU A 24 -10.90 -1.01 3.75
C LEU A 24 -12.37 -0.60 3.59
N GLY A 25 -13.33 -1.53 3.74
CA GLY A 25 -14.75 -1.27 3.50
C GLY A 25 -15.07 -0.90 2.04
N VAL A 26 -14.28 -1.39 1.08
CA VAL A 26 -14.48 -1.15 -0.36
C VAL A 26 -14.83 -2.44 -1.09
N SER A 27 -15.37 -2.33 -2.31
CA SER A 27 -15.61 -3.52 -3.13
C SER A 27 -14.30 -4.13 -3.62
N LEU A 28 -14.27 -5.45 -3.81
CA LEU A 28 -13.11 -6.17 -4.39
C LEU A 28 -12.65 -5.54 -5.71
N ASN A 29 -13.60 -5.21 -6.59
CA ASN A 29 -13.32 -4.55 -7.86
C ASN A 29 -12.65 -3.17 -7.68
N ALA A 30 -13.04 -2.40 -6.66
CA ALA A 30 -12.40 -1.12 -6.37
C ALA A 30 -10.93 -1.33 -5.94
N TYR A 31 -10.67 -2.32 -5.08
CA TYR A 31 -9.31 -2.65 -4.66
C TYR A 31 -8.44 -3.17 -5.82
N GLN A 32 -8.99 -4.03 -6.69
CA GLN A 32 -8.28 -4.53 -7.87
C GLN A 32 -7.84 -3.41 -8.81
N LYS A 33 -8.70 -2.39 -9.01
CA LYS A 33 -8.37 -1.21 -9.80
C LYS A 33 -7.18 -0.42 -9.25
N TYR A 34 -6.96 -0.45 -7.92
CA TYR A 34 -5.77 0.14 -7.31
C TYR A 34 -4.49 -0.63 -7.71
N GLU A 35 -4.53 -1.97 -7.68
CA GLU A 35 -3.37 -2.79 -8.08
C GLU A 35 -3.11 -2.80 -9.60
N GLN A 36 -4.15 -2.51 -10.39
CA GLN A 36 -4.06 -2.38 -11.85
C GLN A 36 -3.63 -0.98 -12.32
N ALA A 37 -3.51 -0.01 -11.41
CA ALA A 37 -3.28 1.41 -11.72
C ALA A 37 -4.40 2.09 -12.55
N GLU A 38 -5.59 1.50 -12.59
CA GLU A 38 -6.76 2.11 -13.24
C GLU A 38 -7.43 3.18 -12.38
N ARG A 39 -7.24 3.08 -11.06
CA ARG A 39 -7.79 4.03 -10.09
C ARG A 39 -6.77 4.25 -8.96
N SER A 40 -6.76 5.46 -8.41
CA SER A 40 -6.02 5.75 -7.18
C SER A 40 -6.95 5.71 -5.96
N PRO A 41 -6.48 5.25 -4.80
CA PRO A 41 -7.23 5.38 -3.54
C PRO A 41 -7.35 6.87 -3.16
N SER A 42 -8.37 7.19 -2.35
CA SER A 42 -8.41 8.50 -1.68
C SER A 42 -7.27 8.62 -0.66
N LEU A 43 -7.02 9.83 -0.17
CA LEU A 43 -6.01 10.06 0.87
C LEU A 43 -6.31 9.24 2.14
N ASP A 44 -7.57 9.24 2.58
CA ASP A 44 -7.99 8.46 3.76
C ASP A 44 -7.77 6.95 3.55
N CYS A 45 -8.12 6.46 2.37
CA CYS A 45 -7.92 5.04 2.02
C CYS A 45 -6.43 4.70 1.91
N LEU A 46 -5.60 5.61 1.41
CA LEU A 46 -4.15 5.43 1.37
C LEU A 46 -3.56 5.29 2.78
N VAL A 47 -4.01 6.11 3.73
CA VAL A 47 -3.60 6.00 5.14
C VAL A 47 -4.01 4.65 5.73
N GLN A 48 -5.27 4.25 5.52
CA GLN A 48 -5.74 2.93 5.97
C GLN A 48 -4.96 1.76 5.36
N ILE A 49 -4.63 1.84 4.06
CA ILE A 49 -3.80 0.83 3.39
C ILE A 49 -2.43 0.74 4.07
N ALA A 50 -1.80 1.88 4.36
CA ALA A 50 -0.51 1.95 5.05
C ALA A 50 -0.59 1.31 6.45
N ASP A 51 -1.65 1.60 7.20
CA ASP A 51 -1.87 1.04 8.55
C ASP A 51 -2.07 -0.48 8.49
N ILE A 52 -2.94 -0.98 7.60
CA ILE A 52 -3.21 -2.42 7.42
C ILE A 52 -1.95 -3.18 7.03
N LEU A 53 -1.14 -2.61 6.12
CA LEU A 53 0.10 -3.23 5.67
C LEU A 53 1.28 -3.01 6.63
N SER A 54 1.07 -2.18 7.66
CA SER A 54 2.07 -1.75 8.64
C SER A 54 3.34 -1.21 7.95
N VAL A 55 3.16 -0.27 7.04
CA VAL A 55 4.22 0.42 6.31
C VAL A 55 3.89 1.91 6.14
N PRO A 56 4.88 2.82 6.10
CA PRO A 56 4.62 4.23 5.80
C PRO A 56 4.05 4.43 4.40
N THR A 57 3.22 5.46 4.24
CA THR A 57 2.67 5.85 2.94
C THR A 57 3.76 6.19 1.92
N ASP A 58 4.90 6.74 2.35
CA ASP A 58 6.05 7.03 1.48
C ASP A 58 6.62 5.77 0.79
N ILE A 59 6.61 4.63 1.48
CA ILE A 59 7.01 3.35 0.88
C ILE A 59 6.03 2.96 -0.22
N LEU A 60 4.72 3.11 0.01
CA LEU A 60 3.68 2.87 -1.00
C LEU A 60 3.84 3.81 -2.20
N LEU A 61 4.09 5.10 -1.94
CA LEU A 61 4.25 6.16 -2.92
C LEU A 61 5.60 6.16 -3.65
N CYS A 62 6.46 5.17 -3.39
CA CYS A 62 7.76 5.02 -4.05
C CYS A 62 8.74 6.16 -3.79
N ARG A 63 8.73 6.74 -2.58
CA ARG A 63 9.60 7.86 -2.18
C ARG A 63 10.87 7.39 -1.47
N ASP A 64 11.41 6.25 -1.88
CA ASP A 64 12.57 5.62 -1.22
C ASP A 64 13.80 6.53 -1.21
N ASP A 65 14.07 7.21 -2.33
CA ASP A 65 15.24 8.10 -2.45
C ASP A 65 15.11 9.34 -1.56
N PHE A 66 13.88 9.81 -1.33
CA PHE A 66 13.60 10.90 -0.41
C PHE A 66 13.77 10.47 1.05
N LEU A 67 13.32 9.26 1.42
CA LEU A 67 13.56 8.72 2.76
C LEU A 67 15.06 8.53 3.02
N LYS A 68 15.80 8.03 2.02
CA LYS A 68 17.25 7.88 2.08
C LYS A 68 17.97 9.23 2.24
N SER A 69 17.54 10.27 1.52
CA SER A 69 18.17 11.59 1.64
C SER A 69 17.96 12.23 3.01
N LEU A 70 16.88 11.86 3.71
CA LEU A 70 16.62 12.25 5.10
C LEU A 70 17.33 11.37 6.13
N GLY A 71 18.08 10.35 5.70
CA GLY A 71 18.73 9.40 6.61
C GLY A 71 17.75 8.48 7.35
N VAL A 72 16.51 8.35 6.87
CA VAL A 72 15.48 7.52 7.50
C VAL A 72 15.58 6.09 6.97
N SER A 73 15.89 5.13 7.86
CA SER A 73 15.68 3.71 7.58
C SER A 73 14.29 3.32 8.07
N VAL A 74 13.42 2.93 7.14
CA VAL A 74 12.17 2.26 7.49
C VAL A 74 12.47 0.77 7.42
N ASP A 75 12.86 0.19 8.54
CA ASP A 75 13.03 -1.25 8.63
C ASP A 75 11.65 -1.89 8.53
N GLU A 76 11.42 -2.68 7.47
CA GLU A 76 10.20 -3.46 7.32
C GLU A 76 10.13 -4.45 8.50
N TYR A 77 9.36 -4.12 9.55
CA TYR A 77 9.13 -5.01 10.69
C TYR A 77 8.75 -6.40 10.18
N GLN A 78 9.62 -7.37 10.46
CA GLN A 78 9.49 -8.79 10.13
C GLN A 78 8.23 -9.39 10.75
#